data_AF-A0A2V5LJJ3-F1
#
_entry.id   AF-A0A2V5LJJ3-F1
#
_cell.length_a   1.000
_cell.length_b   1.000
_cell.length_c   1.000
_cell.angle_alpha   90.00
_cell.angle_beta   90.00
_cell.angle_gamma   90.00
#
_symmetry.space_group_name_H-M   'P 1'
#
loop_
_entity.id
_entity.type
_entity.pdbx_description
1 polymer ?
#
loop_
_entity_poly.entity_id
_entity_poly.type
_entity_poly.pdbx_seq_one_letter_code
_entity_poly.pdbx_strand_id
1 'polypeptide(L)'
;MQDAPEFQPYGLPHLTVIFLTIVLPFALAAIVQRTRSQRLEKVIIGVLSAVLLVNYIVYLLFIRSQGLVDWWQMLPMQMCDWGMVVVIVAMWTGSQRWFEVAYFWGIGGTLQAVLTPNLRFGFPDWRFISFFTSHCGIIISVVFLMLTRRYRPYPMSIVRVWLWSEFYFVVTLITDEMTGFNYGFVLHKPEAFSILSFLSDSRPLYLLQMHGVALLFFLGLYAPFAVVDLFRRGQSTGGSGEPPLSEIERVPR
;
A
#
# COMPACT_ATOMS: atom_id res chain seq x y z
N MET A 1 -20.80 25.67 5.35
CA MET A 1 -20.15 24.35 5.59
C MET A 1 -19.41 24.33 6.94
N GLN A 2 -19.97 24.95 7.99
CA GLN A 2 -19.35 25.06 9.31
C GLN A 2 -19.84 24.01 10.33
N ASP A 3 -20.81 23.16 9.95
CA ASP A 3 -21.44 22.20 10.88
C ASP A 3 -20.96 20.74 10.69
N ALA A 4 -19.90 20.52 9.93
CA ALA A 4 -19.33 19.17 9.82
C ALA A 4 -18.57 18.84 11.11
N PRO A 5 -18.84 17.67 11.74
CA PRO A 5 -18.13 17.28 12.95
C PRO A 5 -16.63 17.22 12.68
N GLU A 6 -15.83 17.60 13.67
CA GLU A 6 -14.37 17.50 13.57
C GLU A 6 -13.93 16.03 13.69
N PHE A 7 -12.86 15.69 12.96
CA PHE A 7 -12.29 14.34 13.06
C PHE A 7 -11.74 14.09 14.47
N GLN A 8 -12.11 12.96 15.06
CA GLN A 8 -11.66 12.51 16.37
C GLN A 8 -10.72 11.31 16.19
N PRO A 9 -9.39 11.48 16.32
CA PRO A 9 -8.44 10.38 16.23
C PRO A 9 -8.79 9.30 17.24
N TYR A 10 -8.89 8.05 16.75
CA TYR A 10 -9.23 6.87 17.54
C TYR A 10 -10.62 6.93 18.22
N GLY A 11 -11.51 7.80 17.76
CA GLY A 11 -12.93 7.73 18.09
C GLY A 11 -13.62 6.51 17.46
N LEU A 12 -14.87 6.24 17.86
CA LEU A 12 -15.64 5.10 17.36
C LEU A 12 -15.64 4.97 15.83
N PRO A 13 -15.87 6.04 15.02
CA PRO A 13 -15.83 5.93 13.57
C PRO A 13 -14.44 5.54 13.03
N HIS A 14 -13.37 6.10 13.60
CA HIS A 14 -12.00 5.79 13.19
C HIS A 14 -11.62 4.34 13.51
N LEU A 15 -11.92 3.88 14.74
CA LEU A 15 -11.69 2.50 15.15
C LEU A 15 -12.51 1.51 14.31
N THR A 16 -13.74 1.87 13.94
CA THR A 16 -14.57 1.06 13.03
C THR A 16 -13.90 0.90 11.68
N VAL A 17 -13.37 1.98 11.11
CA VAL A 17 -12.64 1.92 9.83
C VAL A 17 -11.38 1.06 9.93
N ILE A 18 -10.58 1.23 10.98
CA ILE A 18 -9.38 0.41 11.21
C ILE A 18 -9.77 -1.07 11.31
N PHE A 19 -10.80 -1.38 12.10
CA PHE A 19 -11.32 -2.74 12.25
C PHE A 19 -11.76 -3.34 10.91
N LEU A 20 -12.55 -2.60 10.11
CA LEU A 20 -13.00 -3.05 8.80
C LEU A 20 -11.84 -3.25 7.83
N THR A 21 -10.84 -2.37 7.85
CA THR A 21 -9.64 -2.47 7.02
C THR A 21 -8.89 -3.78 7.29
N ILE A 22 -8.83 -4.18 8.56
CA ILE A 22 -8.21 -5.44 8.96
C ILE A 22 -9.09 -6.62 8.58
N VAL A 23 -10.38 -6.62 8.94
CA VAL A 23 -11.25 -7.82 8.85
C VAL A 23 -11.72 -8.12 7.42
N LEU A 24 -12.09 -7.11 6.65
CA LEU A 24 -12.71 -7.28 5.34
C LEU A 24 -11.88 -8.10 4.34
N PRO A 25 -10.56 -7.90 4.17
CA PRO A 25 -9.79 -8.68 3.20
C PRO A 25 -9.72 -10.17 3.57
N PHE A 26 -9.65 -10.52 4.86
CA PHE A 26 -9.69 -11.91 5.31
C PHE A 26 -11.08 -12.52 5.12
N ALA A 27 -12.14 -11.77 5.42
CA ALA A 27 -13.52 -12.23 5.19
C ALA A 27 -13.76 -12.51 3.70
N LEU A 28 -13.41 -11.57 2.83
CA LEU A 28 -13.53 -11.73 1.37
C LEU A 28 -12.70 -12.91 0.85
N ALA A 29 -11.44 -13.02 1.28
CA ALA A 29 -10.58 -14.13 0.89
C ALA A 29 -11.09 -15.48 1.39
N ALA A 30 -11.61 -15.55 2.62
CA ALA A 30 -12.19 -16.77 3.18
C ALA A 30 -13.42 -17.22 2.39
N ILE A 31 -14.28 -16.30 1.95
CA ILE A 31 -15.44 -16.61 1.09
C ILE A 31 -14.97 -17.18 -0.25
N VAL A 32 -13.98 -16.55 -0.90
CA VAL A 32 -13.41 -17.04 -2.17
C VAL A 32 -12.79 -18.43 -2.00
N GLN A 33 -12.01 -18.64 -0.94
CA GLN A 33 -11.35 -19.92 -0.67
C GLN A 33 -12.35 -21.04 -0.35
N ARG A 34 -13.41 -20.75 0.41
CA ARG A 34 -14.47 -21.73 0.74
C ARG A 34 -15.29 -22.11 -0.48
N THR A 35 -15.64 -21.14 -1.32
CA THR A 35 -16.45 -21.38 -2.53
C THR A 35 -15.63 -21.90 -3.71
N ARG A 36 -14.30 -21.72 -3.68
CA ARG A 36 -13.37 -22.00 -4.81
C ARG A 36 -13.82 -21.37 -6.14
N SER A 37 -14.61 -20.30 -6.07
CA SER A 37 -15.24 -19.69 -7.24
C SER A 37 -14.37 -18.61 -7.86
N GLN A 38 -13.79 -18.91 -9.02
CA GLN A 38 -13.05 -17.95 -9.85
C GLN A 38 -13.92 -16.77 -10.30
N ARG A 39 -15.23 -17.00 -10.48
CA ARG A 39 -16.18 -15.93 -10.82
C ARG A 39 -16.35 -14.95 -9.67
N LEU A 40 -16.44 -15.46 -8.45
CA LEU A 40 -16.58 -14.61 -7.26
C LEU A 40 -15.32 -13.77 -7.01
N GLU A 41 -14.13 -14.35 -7.18
CA GLU A 41 -12.87 -13.60 -7.11
C GLU A 41 -12.86 -12.42 -8.10
N LYS A 42 -13.23 -12.67 -9.36
CA LYS A 42 -13.31 -11.62 -10.40
C LYS A 42 -14.35 -10.56 -10.08
N VAL A 43 -15.50 -10.93 -9.51
CA VAL A 43 -16.53 -9.97 -9.08
C VAL A 43 -16.01 -9.10 -7.94
N ILE A 44 -15.34 -9.68 -6.94
CA ILE A 44 -14.75 -8.92 -5.82
C ILE A 44 -13.69 -7.95 -6.33
N ILE A 45 -12.81 -8.40 -7.24
CA ILE A 45 -11.82 -7.54 -7.89
C ILE A 45 -12.50 -6.39 -8.65
N GLY A 46 -13.55 -6.70 -9.42
CA GLY A 46 -14.33 -5.70 -10.15
C GLY A 46 -14.95 -4.67 -9.22
N VAL A 47 -15.54 -5.10 -8.10
CA VAL A 47 -16.17 -4.23 -7.10
C VAL A 47 -15.12 -3.37 -6.39
N LEU A 48 -14.01 -3.95 -5.90
CA LEU A 48 -12.94 -3.18 -5.24
C LEU A 48 -12.35 -2.12 -6.19
N SER A 49 -12.11 -2.49 -7.45
CA SER A 49 -11.63 -1.56 -8.47
C SER A 49 -12.65 -0.45 -8.76
N ALA A 50 -13.92 -0.80 -8.90
CA ALA A 50 -14.99 0.16 -9.14
C ALA A 50 -15.17 1.12 -7.96
N VAL A 51 -15.13 0.62 -6.72
CA VAL A 51 -15.20 1.46 -5.51
C VAL A 51 -14.06 2.47 -5.49
N LEU A 52 -12.81 2.05 -5.74
CA LEU A 52 -11.66 2.94 -5.78
C LEU A 52 -11.79 4.01 -6.89
N LEU A 53 -12.12 3.60 -8.12
CA LEU A 53 -12.25 4.51 -9.26
C LEU A 53 -13.42 5.48 -9.10
N VAL A 54 -14.60 4.99 -8.70
CA VAL A 54 -15.78 5.83 -8.49
C VAL A 54 -15.52 6.81 -7.36
N ASN A 55 -14.91 6.36 -6.26
CA ASN A 55 -14.53 7.24 -5.16
C ASN A 55 -13.61 8.37 -5.64
N TYR A 56 -12.58 8.06 -6.44
CA TYR A 56 -11.68 9.04 -7.02
C TYR A 56 -12.40 10.03 -7.95
N ILE A 57 -13.27 9.55 -8.85
CA ILE A 57 -14.04 10.42 -9.75
C ILE A 57 -14.99 11.33 -8.97
N VAL A 58 -15.71 10.78 -7.98
CA VAL A 58 -16.61 11.57 -7.14
C VAL A 58 -15.84 12.60 -6.33
N TYR A 59 -14.64 12.26 -5.83
CA TYR A 59 -13.75 13.20 -5.17
C TYR A 59 -13.34 14.35 -6.08
N LEU A 60 -12.93 14.08 -7.32
CA LEU A 60 -12.60 15.12 -8.30
C LEU A 60 -13.80 16.01 -8.62
N LEU A 61 -14.97 15.42 -8.85
CA LEU A 61 -16.22 16.17 -9.10
C LEU A 61 -16.61 17.04 -7.90
N PHE A 62 -16.48 16.48 -6.68
CA PHE A 62 -16.75 17.19 -5.45
C PHE A 62 -15.85 18.42 -5.34
N ILE A 63 -14.54 18.25 -5.46
CA ILE A 63 -13.60 19.37 -5.37
C ILE A 63 -13.85 20.40 -6.47
N ARG A 64 -14.08 19.96 -7.70
CA ARG A 64 -14.40 20.84 -8.83
C ARG A 64 -15.67 21.66 -8.60
N SER A 65 -16.68 21.07 -7.95
CA SER A 65 -17.95 21.74 -7.61
C SER A 65 -17.79 22.81 -6.54
N GLN A 66 -16.78 22.69 -5.67
CA GLN A 66 -16.48 23.70 -4.67
C GLN A 66 -15.85 24.96 -5.29
N GLY A 67 -15.25 24.84 -6.49
CA GLY A 67 -14.57 25.96 -7.16
C GLY A 67 -13.34 26.46 -6.40
N LEU A 68 -12.85 25.68 -5.44
CA LEU A 68 -11.80 26.08 -4.49
C LEU A 68 -10.38 25.69 -4.94
N VAL A 69 -10.23 24.98 -6.06
CA VAL A 69 -8.93 24.50 -6.51
C VAL A 69 -8.73 24.76 -7.99
N ASP A 70 -7.49 25.05 -8.33
CA ASP A 70 -7.05 25.14 -9.71
C ASP A 70 -6.88 23.77 -10.35
N TRP A 71 -6.82 23.74 -11.69
CA TRP A 71 -6.74 22.48 -12.44
C TRP A 71 -5.48 21.67 -12.13
N TRP A 72 -4.36 22.34 -11.81
CA TRP A 72 -3.14 21.63 -11.45
C TRP A 72 -3.35 20.82 -10.17
N GLN A 73 -3.96 21.39 -9.13
CA GLN A 73 -4.22 20.72 -7.83
C GLN A 73 -5.02 19.41 -7.95
N MET A 74 -5.72 19.19 -9.07
CA MET A 74 -6.50 17.98 -9.37
C MET A 74 -5.71 16.89 -10.12
N LEU A 75 -4.45 17.15 -10.49
CA LEU A 75 -3.59 16.15 -11.14
C LEU A 75 -3.37 14.94 -10.22
N PRO A 76 -3.38 13.70 -10.76
CA PRO A 76 -3.23 12.45 -9.99
C PRO A 76 -1.78 12.22 -9.56
N MET A 77 -1.17 13.20 -8.91
CA MET A 77 0.24 13.20 -8.55
C MET A 77 0.47 12.89 -7.08
N GLN A 78 -0.60 12.68 -6.29
CA GLN A 78 -0.43 12.13 -4.95
C GLN A 78 0.00 10.67 -5.05
N MET A 79 0.87 10.24 -4.15
CA MET A 79 1.35 8.86 -4.11
C MET A 79 0.21 7.85 -3.98
N CYS A 80 -0.88 8.20 -3.28
CA CYS A 80 -2.06 7.34 -3.15
C CYS A 80 -2.83 7.19 -4.47
N ASP A 81 -2.82 8.19 -5.36
CA ASP A 81 -3.43 8.10 -6.69
C ASP A 81 -2.70 7.05 -7.54
N TRP A 82 -1.36 7.09 -7.51
CA TRP A 82 -0.52 6.11 -8.17
C TRP A 82 -0.67 4.72 -7.53
N GLY A 83 -0.72 4.65 -6.20
CA GLY A 83 -0.99 3.41 -5.46
C GLY A 83 -2.33 2.78 -5.84
N MET A 84 -3.38 3.59 -6.01
CA MET A 84 -4.69 3.16 -6.49
C MET A 84 -4.60 2.55 -7.89
N VAL A 85 -3.95 3.25 -8.84
CA VAL A 85 -3.79 2.74 -10.22
C VAL A 85 -3.02 1.43 -10.21
N VAL A 86 -1.91 1.36 -9.50
CA VAL A 86 -1.05 0.17 -9.43
C VAL A 86 -1.78 -1.02 -8.81
N VAL A 87 -2.54 -0.82 -7.72
CA VAL A 87 -3.28 -1.94 -7.10
C VAL A 87 -4.41 -2.44 -7.99
N ILE A 88 -5.10 -1.55 -8.72
CA ILE A 88 -6.09 -1.95 -9.72
C ILE A 88 -5.42 -2.77 -10.82
N VAL A 89 -4.31 -2.27 -11.39
CA VAL A 89 -3.55 -3.00 -12.41
C VAL A 89 -3.10 -4.37 -11.89
N ALA A 90 -2.61 -4.46 -10.65
CA ALA A 90 -2.21 -5.73 -10.03
C ALA A 90 -3.38 -6.71 -9.91
N MET A 91 -4.56 -6.23 -9.49
CA MET A 91 -5.76 -7.06 -9.36
C MET A 91 -6.22 -7.63 -10.71
N TRP A 92 -6.28 -6.80 -11.75
CA TRP A 92 -6.75 -7.20 -13.07
C TRP A 92 -5.75 -8.03 -13.86
N THR A 93 -4.45 -7.70 -13.79
CA THR A 93 -3.41 -8.43 -14.53
C THR A 93 -3.01 -9.73 -13.85
N GLY A 94 -3.14 -9.84 -12.52
CA GLY A 94 -2.55 -10.96 -11.78
C GLY A 94 -1.03 -11.03 -11.94
N SER A 95 -0.39 -9.87 -12.08
CA SER A 95 1.05 -9.80 -12.16
C SER A 95 1.66 -9.66 -10.77
N GLN A 96 2.52 -10.62 -10.41
CA GLN A 96 3.36 -10.56 -9.21
C GLN A 96 4.19 -9.27 -9.16
N ARG A 97 4.65 -8.76 -10.32
CA ARG A 97 5.47 -7.53 -10.37
C ARG A 97 4.66 -6.27 -10.01
N TRP A 98 3.42 -6.17 -10.50
CA TRP A 98 2.53 -5.06 -10.15
C TRP A 98 2.06 -5.17 -8.70
N PHE A 99 1.83 -6.40 -8.23
CA PHE A 99 1.53 -6.66 -6.82
C PHE A 99 2.65 -6.16 -5.91
N GLU A 100 3.93 -6.37 -6.25
CA GLU A 100 5.04 -5.89 -5.43
C GLU A 100 5.00 -4.37 -5.28
N VAL A 101 4.82 -3.63 -6.37
CA VAL A 101 4.69 -2.17 -6.31
C VAL A 101 3.46 -1.78 -5.48
N ALA A 102 2.31 -2.43 -5.70
CA ALA A 102 1.10 -2.21 -4.91
C ALA A 102 1.31 -2.49 -3.41
N TYR A 103 2.06 -3.52 -3.07
CA TYR A 103 2.32 -3.92 -1.69
C TYR A 103 3.15 -2.86 -0.96
N PHE A 104 4.28 -2.46 -1.54
CA PHE A 104 5.17 -1.48 -0.91
C PHE A 104 4.58 -0.08 -0.90
N TRP A 105 3.96 0.37 -2.00
CA TRP A 105 3.33 1.70 -2.05
C TRP A 105 2.01 1.73 -1.28
N GLY A 106 1.18 0.70 -1.42
CA GLY A 106 -0.10 0.61 -0.74
C GLY A 106 0.09 0.49 0.76
N ILE A 107 0.78 -0.53 1.25
CA ILE A 107 0.98 -0.69 2.70
C ILE A 107 1.88 0.41 3.25
N GLY A 108 3.01 0.72 2.59
CA GLY A 108 3.95 1.74 3.09
C GLY A 108 3.37 3.15 3.10
N GLY A 109 2.69 3.55 2.03
CA GLY A 109 2.15 4.90 1.87
C GLY A 109 0.81 5.12 2.57
N THR A 110 -0.12 4.15 2.50
CA THR A 110 -1.49 4.37 2.99
C THR A 110 -1.70 3.95 4.44
N LEU A 111 -0.84 3.10 5.02
CA LEU A 111 -1.00 2.68 6.42
C LEU A 111 -0.86 3.85 7.40
N GLN A 112 0.09 4.77 7.14
CA GLN A 112 0.22 6.00 7.93
C GLN A 112 -1.04 6.86 7.81
N ALA A 113 -1.56 7.05 6.59
CA ALA A 113 -2.80 7.80 6.38
C ALA A 113 -4.01 7.19 7.09
N VAL A 114 -4.04 5.87 7.30
CA VAL A 114 -5.12 5.20 8.05
C VAL A 114 -4.92 5.29 9.56
N LEU A 115 -3.69 5.25 10.08
CA LEU A 115 -3.44 5.26 11.53
C LEU A 115 -3.33 6.67 12.11
N THR A 116 -2.73 7.59 11.36
CA THR A 116 -2.47 8.99 11.73
C THR A 116 -2.97 9.93 10.63
N PRO A 117 -4.28 9.92 10.33
CA PRO A 117 -4.86 10.73 9.26
C PRO A 117 -4.70 12.23 9.55
N ASN A 118 -4.24 12.97 8.54
CA ASN A 118 -4.32 14.44 8.53
C ASN A 118 -5.66 14.88 7.92
N LEU A 119 -6.76 14.55 8.62
CA LEU A 119 -8.12 14.83 8.16
C LEU A 119 -8.82 15.75 9.16
N ARG A 120 -9.44 16.83 8.69
CA ARG A 120 -10.18 17.78 9.53
C ARG A 120 -11.63 17.36 9.79
N PHE A 121 -12.24 16.67 8.84
CA PHE A 121 -13.68 16.37 8.84
C PHE A 121 -13.94 14.95 9.34
N GLY A 122 -14.79 14.82 10.35
CA GLY A 122 -15.22 13.56 10.95
C GLY A 122 -16.46 12.96 10.28
N PHE A 123 -16.78 11.71 10.64
CA PHE A 123 -18.00 11.05 10.20
C PHE A 123 -19.25 11.81 10.69
N PRO A 124 -20.32 11.96 9.87
CA PRO A 124 -20.59 11.32 8.58
C PRO A 124 -20.21 12.16 7.34
N ASP A 125 -19.24 13.07 7.43
CA ASP A 125 -18.87 13.91 6.30
C ASP A 125 -18.34 13.10 5.09
N TRP A 126 -18.71 13.52 3.88
CA TRP A 126 -18.27 12.86 2.64
C TRP A 126 -16.74 12.79 2.53
N ARG A 127 -16.01 13.81 2.99
CA ARG A 127 -14.54 13.85 2.94
C ARG A 127 -13.92 12.77 3.83
N PHE A 128 -14.55 12.46 4.97
CA PHE A 128 -14.17 11.32 5.80
C PHE A 128 -14.34 10.00 5.05
N ILE A 129 -15.52 9.79 4.47
CA ILE A 129 -15.85 8.55 3.76
C ILE A 129 -14.91 8.37 2.56
N SER A 130 -14.72 9.42 1.78
CA SER A 130 -13.86 9.40 0.58
C SER A 130 -12.39 9.15 0.93
N PHE A 131 -11.87 9.79 1.97
CA PHE A 131 -10.50 9.62 2.43
C PHE A 131 -10.24 8.18 2.88
N PHE A 132 -11.09 7.62 3.75
CA PHE A 132 -10.87 6.26 4.22
C PHE A 132 -11.16 5.22 3.13
N THR A 133 -12.11 5.47 2.22
CA THR A 133 -12.37 4.55 1.09
C THR A 133 -11.14 4.41 0.18
N SER A 134 -10.46 5.51 -0.15
CA SER A 134 -9.27 5.44 -1.01
C SER A 134 -8.11 4.71 -0.32
N HIS A 135 -7.80 5.05 0.93
CA HIS A 135 -6.64 4.48 1.64
C HIS A 135 -6.88 3.04 2.08
N CYS A 136 -8.01 2.77 2.74
CA CYS A 136 -8.35 1.42 3.20
C CYS A 136 -8.58 0.48 2.00
N GLY A 137 -9.22 0.97 0.93
CA GLY A 137 -9.46 0.16 -0.27
C GLY A 137 -8.18 -0.36 -0.93
N ILE A 138 -7.10 0.42 -0.92
CA ILE A 138 -5.78 -0.02 -1.38
C ILE A 138 -5.24 -1.14 -0.49
N ILE A 139 -5.23 -0.95 0.84
CA ILE A 139 -4.76 -1.97 1.81
C ILE A 139 -5.55 -3.27 1.65
N ILE A 140 -6.89 -3.17 1.64
CA ILE A 140 -7.80 -4.31 1.49
C ILE A 140 -7.48 -5.07 0.19
N SER A 141 -7.28 -4.36 -0.92
CA SER A 141 -6.97 -4.97 -2.21
C SER A 141 -5.63 -5.69 -2.22
N VAL A 142 -4.59 -5.09 -1.62
CA VAL A 142 -3.27 -5.73 -1.47
C VAL A 142 -3.36 -7.00 -0.64
N VAL A 143 -3.95 -6.93 0.55
CA VAL A 143 -4.08 -8.09 1.45
C VAL A 143 -4.95 -9.16 0.82
N PHE A 144 -6.02 -8.78 0.12
CA PHE A 144 -6.86 -9.72 -0.62
C PHE A 144 -6.05 -10.51 -1.66
N LEU A 145 -5.19 -9.86 -2.45
CA LEU A 145 -4.30 -10.55 -3.42
C LEU A 145 -3.28 -11.46 -2.73
N MET A 146 -2.74 -11.05 -1.58
CA MET A 146 -1.86 -11.92 -0.79
C MET A 146 -2.57 -13.21 -0.38
N LEU A 147 -3.83 -13.11 0.03
CA LEU A 147 -4.59 -14.25 0.56
C LEU A 147 -5.18 -15.14 -0.54
N THR A 148 -5.65 -14.58 -1.65
CA THR A 148 -6.30 -15.35 -2.73
C THR A 148 -5.29 -15.90 -3.73
N ARG A 149 -4.30 -15.10 -4.13
CA ARG A 149 -3.30 -15.47 -5.14
C ARG A 149 -1.94 -15.87 -4.58
N ARG A 150 -1.78 -15.82 -3.25
CA ARG A 150 -0.54 -16.16 -2.54
C ARG A 150 0.66 -15.32 -2.98
N TYR A 151 0.41 -14.11 -3.46
CA TYR A 151 1.47 -13.17 -3.79
C TYR A 151 2.16 -12.67 -2.54
N ARG A 152 3.47 -12.47 -2.64
CA ARG A 152 4.33 -12.00 -1.56
C ARG A 152 5.57 -11.30 -2.12
N PRO A 153 6.18 -10.35 -1.41
CA PRO A 153 7.43 -9.75 -1.85
C PRO A 153 8.61 -10.74 -1.77
N TYR A 154 9.62 -10.45 -2.58
CA TYR A 154 10.92 -11.13 -2.72
C TYR A 154 12.07 -10.11 -2.63
N PRO A 155 13.34 -10.50 -2.39
CA PRO A 155 14.45 -9.54 -2.25
C PRO A 155 14.55 -8.57 -3.42
N MET A 156 14.46 -9.09 -4.65
CA MET A 156 14.55 -8.27 -5.87
C MET A 156 13.33 -7.35 -6.08
N SER A 157 12.27 -7.52 -5.30
CA SER A 157 11.12 -6.61 -5.31
C SER A 157 11.51 -5.25 -4.78
N ILE A 158 12.40 -5.18 -3.79
CA ILE A 158 12.88 -3.90 -3.23
C ILE A 158 13.50 -3.06 -4.33
N VAL A 159 14.39 -3.64 -5.14
CA VAL A 159 15.05 -2.93 -6.25
C VAL A 159 14.03 -2.50 -7.31
N ARG A 160 13.09 -3.37 -7.67
CA ARG A 160 12.05 -3.03 -8.66
C ARG A 160 11.16 -1.88 -8.19
N VAL A 161 10.71 -1.94 -6.94
CA VAL A 161 9.87 -0.90 -6.33
C VAL A 161 10.67 0.38 -6.15
N TRP A 162 11.95 0.29 -5.80
CA TRP A 162 12.84 1.45 -5.74
C TRP A 162 12.87 2.17 -7.08
N LEU A 163 13.14 1.46 -8.19
CA LEU A 163 13.15 2.06 -9.53
C LEU A 163 11.80 2.71 -9.91
N TRP A 164 10.67 2.09 -9.55
CA TRP A 164 9.36 2.71 -9.76
C TRP A 164 9.15 3.93 -8.88
N SER A 165 9.69 3.94 -7.66
CA SER A 165 9.60 5.06 -6.72
C SER A 165 10.45 6.24 -7.20
N GLU A 166 11.64 5.99 -7.73
CA GLU A 166 12.45 7.01 -8.41
C GLU A 166 11.73 7.58 -9.64
N PHE A 167 11.08 6.72 -10.43
CA PHE A 167 10.29 7.17 -11.57
C PHE A 167 9.15 8.09 -11.13
N TYR A 168 8.37 7.68 -10.12
CA TYR A 168 7.34 8.53 -9.52
C TYR A 168 7.93 9.84 -8.99
N PHE A 169 9.05 9.77 -8.27
CA PHE A 169 9.72 10.93 -7.70
C PHE A 169 10.12 11.95 -8.76
N VAL A 170 10.75 11.52 -9.86
CA VAL A 170 11.16 12.41 -10.96
C VAL A 170 9.95 13.06 -11.63
N VAL A 171 8.91 12.29 -11.93
CA VAL A 171 7.69 12.83 -12.57
C VAL A 171 6.98 13.83 -11.64
N THR A 172 6.92 13.52 -10.36
CA THR A 172 6.31 14.39 -9.33
C THR A 172 7.12 15.65 -9.13
N LEU A 173 8.45 15.54 -9.00
CA LEU A 173 9.36 16.68 -8.88
C LEU A 173 9.21 17.65 -10.05
N ILE A 174 9.19 17.15 -11.29
CA ILE A 174 9.00 18.00 -12.48
C ILE A 174 7.64 18.71 -12.42
N THR A 175 6.57 17.98 -12.09
CA THR A 175 5.22 18.54 -12.00
C THR A 175 5.12 19.60 -10.90
N ASP A 176 5.75 19.35 -9.77
CA ASP A 176 5.82 20.27 -8.64
C ASP A 176 6.58 21.54 -8.97
N GLU A 177 7.76 21.45 -9.59
CA GLU A 177 8.52 22.62 -10.03
C GLU A 177 7.75 23.45 -11.07
N MET A 178 6.92 22.80 -11.90
CA MET A 178 6.09 23.49 -12.90
C MET A 178 4.83 24.15 -12.32
N THR A 179 4.24 23.58 -11.26
CA THR A 179 2.93 23.99 -10.73
C THR A 179 2.99 24.71 -9.38
N GLY A 180 4.06 24.49 -8.62
CA GLY A 180 4.27 25.01 -7.26
C GLY A 180 3.39 24.37 -6.18
N PHE A 181 2.70 23.24 -6.45
CA PHE A 181 1.68 22.71 -5.52
C PHE A 181 2.22 21.86 -4.36
N ASN A 182 3.30 21.11 -4.55
CA ASN A 182 3.91 20.22 -3.55
C ASN A 182 3.20 18.85 -3.35
N TYR A 183 3.00 18.11 -4.44
CA TYR A 183 2.60 16.71 -4.43
C TYR A 183 3.66 15.83 -3.74
N GLY A 184 3.21 14.88 -2.92
CA GLY A 184 4.14 13.97 -2.24
C GLY A 184 5.18 14.64 -1.33
N PHE A 185 5.03 15.95 -1.06
CA PHE A 185 5.91 16.76 -0.24
C PHE A 185 7.35 16.90 -0.78
N VAL A 186 7.53 16.94 -2.11
CA VAL A 186 8.86 17.00 -2.75
C VAL A 186 9.49 18.40 -2.73
N LEU A 187 8.71 19.46 -2.75
CA LEU A 187 9.21 20.84 -2.65
C LEU A 187 9.52 21.22 -1.20
N HIS A 188 8.60 20.90 -0.28
CA HIS A 188 8.73 21.22 1.13
C HIS A 188 7.94 20.24 2.01
N LYS A 189 8.29 20.21 3.30
CA LYS A 189 7.67 19.34 4.30
C LYS A 189 6.15 19.57 4.40
N PRO A 190 5.38 18.53 4.79
CA PRO A 190 3.99 18.71 5.16
C PRO A 190 3.88 19.64 6.38
N GLU A 191 2.83 20.47 6.42
CA GLU A 191 2.48 21.25 7.61
C GLU A 191 2.06 20.35 8.78
N ALA A 192 1.44 19.22 8.47
CA ALA A 192 1.03 18.25 9.47
C ALA A 192 2.22 17.46 10.02
N PHE A 193 2.18 17.25 11.34
CA PHE A 193 3.20 16.50 12.04
C PHE A 193 3.28 15.05 11.55
N SER A 194 4.46 14.64 11.10
CA SER A 194 4.72 13.31 10.55
C SER A 194 6.20 12.93 10.69
N ILE A 195 6.58 11.74 10.23
CA ILE A 195 7.99 11.33 10.15
C ILE A 195 8.81 12.34 9.35
N LEU A 196 8.22 12.96 8.32
CA LEU A 196 8.88 13.96 7.48
C LEU A 196 9.22 15.24 8.25
N SER A 197 8.54 15.52 9.36
CA SER A 197 8.81 16.69 10.21
C SER A 197 10.19 16.62 10.88
N PHE A 198 10.72 15.41 11.13
CA PHE A 198 12.03 15.19 11.74
C PHE A 198 13.21 15.29 10.78
N LEU A 199 12.95 15.40 9.47
CA LEU A 199 13.99 15.47 8.45
C LEU A 199 14.64 16.85 8.41
N SER A 200 15.70 17.02 7.63
CA SER A 200 16.42 18.29 7.48
C SER A 200 15.55 19.38 6.85
N ASP A 201 15.82 20.63 7.18
CA ASP A 201 15.22 21.80 6.49
C ASP A 201 15.95 22.12 5.17
N SER A 202 17.17 21.62 4.98
CA SER A 202 17.89 21.75 3.72
C SER A 202 17.27 20.82 2.69
N ARG A 203 16.67 21.37 1.62
CA ARG A 203 15.94 20.60 0.60
C ARG A 203 16.75 19.42 0.01
N PRO A 204 18.03 19.56 -0.39
CA PRO A 204 18.80 18.42 -0.88
C PRO A 204 18.97 17.30 0.16
N LEU A 205 19.23 17.67 1.43
CA LEU A 205 19.38 16.70 2.51
C LEU A 205 18.04 16.09 2.90
N TYR A 206 16.97 16.87 2.89
CA TYR A 206 15.58 16.43 3.09
C TYR A 206 15.19 15.34 2.09
N LEU A 207 15.43 15.59 0.79
CA LEU A 207 15.14 14.64 -0.26
C LEU A 207 15.97 13.36 -0.11
N LEU A 208 17.27 13.47 0.18
CA LEU A 208 18.12 12.31 0.45
C LEU A 208 17.61 11.50 1.65
N GLN A 209 17.21 12.17 2.72
CA GLN A 209 16.66 11.51 3.91
C GLN A 209 15.29 10.88 3.64
N MET A 210 14.45 11.51 2.81
CA MET A 210 13.17 10.95 2.39
C MET A 210 13.38 9.62 1.64
N HIS A 211 14.35 9.57 0.74
CA HIS A 211 14.77 8.34 0.06
C HIS A 211 15.26 7.27 1.06
N GLY A 212 16.07 7.67 2.05
CA GLY A 212 16.50 6.79 3.13
C GLY A 212 15.34 6.22 3.94
N VAL A 213 14.38 7.06 4.32
CA VAL A 213 13.16 6.64 5.04
C VAL A 213 12.34 5.68 4.19
N ALA A 214 12.14 5.96 2.91
CA ALA A 214 11.43 5.06 1.99
C ALA A 214 12.12 3.68 1.92
N LEU A 215 13.45 3.64 1.82
CA LEU A 215 14.20 2.38 1.81
C LEU A 215 14.04 1.61 3.12
N LEU A 216 14.08 2.30 4.27
CA LEU A 216 13.84 1.68 5.57
C LEU A 216 12.44 1.09 5.67
N PHE A 217 11.42 1.78 5.16
CA PHE A 217 10.07 1.23 5.06
C PHE A 217 10.01 -0.02 4.19
N PHE A 218 10.68 -0.02 3.02
CA PHE A 218 10.72 -1.20 2.16
C PHE A 218 11.41 -2.38 2.84
N LEU A 219 12.52 -2.14 3.53
CA LEU A 219 13.21 -3.17 4.31
C LEU A 219 12.32 -3.69 5.44
N GLY A 220 11.65 -2.81 6.18
CA GLY A 220 10.73 -3.18 7.25
C GLY A 220 9.55 -4.03 6.77
N LEU A 221 8.93 -3.65 5.64
CA LEU A 221 7.84 -4.42 5.03
C LEU A 221 8.30 -5.77 4.48
N TYR A 222 9.55 -5.87 4.00
CA TYR A 222 10.11 -7.13 3.52
C TYR A 222 10.61 -8.05 4.65
N ALA A 223 11.00 -7.49 5.80
CA ALA A 223 11.66 -8.23 6.89
C ALA A 223 10.91 -9.51 7.34
N PRO A 224 9.58 -9.53 7.54
CA PRO A 224 8.87 -10.74 7.95
C PRO A 224 9.05 -11.90 6.96
N PHE A 225 9.10 -11.61 5.65
CA PHE A 225 9.29 -12.62 4.62
C PHE A 225 10.72 -13.14 4.57
N ALA A 226 11.70 -12.25 4.74
CA ALA A 226 13.11 -12.63 4.81
C ALA A 226 13.37 -13.58 5.98
N VAL A 227 12.83 -13.26 7.17
CA VAL A 227 12.95 -14.08 8.37
C VAL A 227 12.36 -15.48 8.15
N VAL A 228 11.15 -15.57 7.61
CA VAL A 228 10.50 -16.86 7.32
C VAL A 228 11.30 -17.69 6.30
N ASP A 229 11.84 -17.07 5.26
CA ASP A 229 12.63 -17.78 4.24
C ASP A 229 13.97 -18.31 4.80
N LEU A 230 14.63 -17.54 5.67
CA LEU A 230 15.86 -17.96 6.34
C LEU A 230 15.62 -19.18 7.23
N PHE A 231 14.54 -19.17 8.02
CA PHE A 231 14.17 -20.32 8.86
C PHE A 231 13.86 -21.58 8.05
N ARG A 232 13.18 -21.45 6.90
CA ARG A 232 12.88 -22.59 6.02
C ARG A 232 14.14 -23.17 5.36
N ARG A 233 15.11 -22.34 4.99
CA ARG A 233 16.38 -22.80 4.42
C ARG A 233 17.21 -23.59 5.45
N GLY A 234 17.28 -23.13 6.70
CA GLY A 234 18.02 -23.81 7.76
C GLY A 234 17.50 -25.21 8.10
N GLN A 235 16.19 -25.45 7.98
CA GLN A 235 15.59 -26.78 8.19
C GLN A 235 15.94 -27.76 7.06
N SER A 236 16.06 -27.27 5.82
CA SER A 236 16.41 -28.12 4.66
C SER A 236 17.86 -28.62 4.68
N THR A 237 18.77 -27.91 5.34
CA THR A 237 20.19 -28.27 5.46
C THR A 237 20.51 -29.12 6.70
N GLY A 238 19.59 -29.21 7.67
CA GLY A 238 19.79 -29.96 8.92
C GLY A 238 19.20 -31.38 8.94
N GLY A 239 18.48 -31.79 7.90
CA GLY A 239 17.72 -33.06 7.86
C GLY A 239 18.29 -34.17 6.95
N SER A 240 19.45 -33.97 6.33
CA SER A 240 20.03 -34.92 5.35
C SER A 240 21.30 -35.61 5.85
N GLY A 241 21.31 -36.03 7.12
CA GLY A 241 22.47 -36.61 7.81
C GLY A 241 22.40 -38.10 8.11
N GLU A 242 21.41 -38.85 7.60
CA GLU A 242 21.42 -40.32 7.71
C GLU A 242 21.97 -40.93 6.41
N PRO A 243 23.10 -41.67 6.46
CA PRO A 243 23.56 -42.43 5.30
C PRO A 243 22.61 -43.60 5.02
N PRO A 244 22.45 -44.05 3.76
CA PRO A 244 21.59 -45.18 3.44
C PRO A 244 22.10 -46.46 4.10
N LEU A 245 21.24 -47.14 4.86
CA LEU A 245 21.46 -48.46 5.46
C LEU A 245 21.49 -49.58 4.40
N SER A 246 22.33 -49.48 3.37
CA SER A 246 22.44 -50.49 2.31
C SER A 246 23.85 -51.05 2.08
N GLU A 247 24.78 -50.88 3.04
CA GLU A 247 26.16 -51.35 2.87
C GLU A 247 26.67 -52.31 3.97
N ILE A 248 25.77 -53.04 4.64
CA ILE A 248 26.17 -53.99 5.73
C ILE A 248 26.23 -55.46 5.31
N GLU A 249 25.72 -55.90 4.16
CA GLU A 249 25.75 -57.34 3.83
C GLU A 249 26.44 -57.67 2.51
N ARG A 250 27.77 -57.80 2.55
CA ARG A 250 28.51 -58.81 1.76
C ARG A 250 29.74 -59.29 2.52
N VAL A 251 29.59 -60.36 3.29
CA VAL A 251 30.70 -61.23 3.69
C VAL A 251 30.57 -62.54 2.91
N PRO A 252 31.50 -62.87 2.00
CA PRO A 252 31.46 -64.14 1.27
C PRO A 252 31.96 -65.30 2.17
N ARG A 253 31.28 -66.44 2.10
CA ARG A 253 31.83 -67.77 2.45
C ARG A 253 32.29 -68.46 1.19
#